data_AF-A0A7X2S6H5-F1
#
_entry.id   AF-A0A7X2S6H5-F1
#
_cell.length_a   1.000
_cell.length_b   1.000
_cell.length_c   1.000
_cell.angle_alpha   90.00
_cell.angle_beta   90.00
_cell.angle_gamma   90.00
#
_symmetry.space_group_name_H-M   'P 1'
#
loop_
_entity.id
_entity.type
_entity.pdbx_description
1 polymer ?
#
loop_
_entity_poly.entity_id
_entity_poly.type
_entity_poly.pdbx_seq_one_letter_code
_entity_poly.pdbx_strand_id
1 'polypeptide(L)'
;MKKWFALMLTVTLAFSFFGESTFAKVSDAPIRVLSEEVEIKDIDELFERAKENVNDLDANVIEDKLDASLTKEGGGASETAVDLISTSQLLKVSEKNDGTRLEEFAVTAFTADVGQQMASGSSSRSASLWDESYSVRAYATYYFTRHVKGDYTYHDITRATGGWERADTSVTISQKKVIYGASGQRLKDSGYVQQSQTMYPSGNTFAYNAPSSWEPVITLHGVGVSTWVTMNRGRSTWTLKLVCQN
;
A
#
# COMPACT_ATOMS: atom_id res chain seq x y z
N MET A 1 -40.70 45.61 55.58
CA MET A 1 -40.54 44.14 55.57
C MET A 1 -41.40 43.54 54.47
N LYS A 2 -40.86 43.42 53.25
CA LYS A 2 -41.42 42.78 52.04
C LYS A 2 -40.44 43.13 50.92
N LYS A 3 -40.15 42.19 49.99
CA LYS A 3 -39.34 42.34 48.75
C LYS A 3 -37.89 41.81 48.70
N TRP A 4 -37.48 40.87 49.56
CA TRP A 4 -36.13 40.26 49.43
C TRP A 4 -36.09 38.73 49.25
N PHE A 5 -37.24 38.06 49.22
CA PHE A 5 -37.29 36.58 49.17
C PHE A 5 -37.53 35.97 47.78
N ALA A 6 -37.73 36.77 46.74
CA ALA A 6 -38.12 36.27 45.41
C ALA A 6 -36.96 36.11 44.40
N LEU A 7 -35.72 36.47 44.77
CA LEU A 7 -34.58 36.42 43.84
C LEU A 7 -33.72 35.15 43.96
N MET A 8 -33.99 34.28 44.95
CA MET A 8 -33.14 33.12 45.25
C MET A 8 -33.71 31.78 44.76
N LEU A 9 -34.79 31.80 43.95
CA LEU A 9 -35.40 30.60 43.37
C LEU A 9 -35.32 30.53 41.83
N THR A 10 -34.73 31.56 41.18
CA THR A 10 -34.66 31.65 39.71
C THR A 10 -33.27 31.38 39.15
N VAL A 11 -32.24 31.24 39.99
CA VAL A 11 -30.85 31.02 39.54
C VAL A 11 -30.45 29.54 39.54
N THR A 12 -31.22 28.66 40.19
CA THR A 12 -30.88 27.23 40.31
C THR A 12 -31.40 26.36 39.15
N LEU A 13 -32.15 26.92 38.20
CA LEU A 13 -32.82 26.16 37.12
C LEU A 13 -32.23 26.38 35.71
N ALA A 14 -31.01 26.95 35.60
CA ALA A 14 -30.39 27.27 34.32
C ALA A 14 -29.03 26.56 34.06
N PHE A 15 -28.68 25.55 34.85
CA PHE A 15 -27.39 24.84 34.74
C PHE A 15 -27.49 23.34 34.43
N SER A 16 -28.62 22.86 33.92
CA SER A 16 -28.85 21.44 33.62
C SER A 16 -29.06 21.15 32.13
N PHE A 17 -28.31 21.82 31.25
CA PHE A 17 -28.25 21.48 29.81
C PHE A 17 -26.85 21.60 29.20
N PHE A 18 -25.80 21.29 29.97
CA PHE A 18 -24.57 20.78 29.37
C PHE A 18 -24.62 19.26 29.50
N GLY A 19 -25.35 18.63 28.59
CA GLY A 19 -25.11 17.22 28.31
C GLY A 19 -23.67 17.13 27.84
N GLU A 20 -22.78 16.62 28.68
CA GLU A 20 -21.49 16.16 28.23
C GLU A 20 -21.77 15.21 27.08
N SER A 21 -21.38 15.60 25.87
CA SER A 21 -21.27 14.69 24.75
C SER A 21 -20.14 13.74 25.15
N THR A 22 -20.48 12.70 25.89
CA THR A 22 -19.61 11.55 26.06
C THR A 22 -19.47 10.97 24.68
N PHE A 23 -18.41 11.39 23.97
CA PHE A 23 -17.88 10.59 22.88
C PHE A 23 -17.52 9.27 23.53
N ALA A 24 -18.36 8.26 23.31
CA ALA A 24 -18.01 6.89 23.61
C ALA A 24 -16.67 6.66 22.93
N LYS A 25 -15.61 6.56 23.72
CA LYS A 25 -14.35 5.99 23.29
C LYS A 25 -14.76 4.65 22.71
N VAL A 26 -14.61 4.46 21.40
CA VAL A 26 -14.78 3.15 20.78
C VAL A 26 -13.86 2.25 21.56
N SER A 27 -14.46 1.45 22.45
CA SER A 27 -13.75 0.40 23.15
C SER A 27 -13.26 -0.50 22.04
N ASP A 28 -11.94 -0.65 21.90
CA ASP A 28 -11.38 -1.72 21.09
C ASP A 28 -12.01 -3.00 21.61
N ALA A 29 -12.96 -3.54 20.85
CA ALA A 29 -13.62 -4.79 21.21
C ALA A 29 -12.51 -5.84 21.37
N PRO A 30 -12.58 -6.72 22.38
CA PRO A 30 -11.64 -7.82 22.52
C PRO A 30 -11.47 -8.55 21.19
N ILE A 31 -10.23 -8.69 20.73
CA ILE A 31 -9.89 -9.34 19.46
C ILE A 31 -9.49 -10.79 19.77
N ARG A 32 -10.16 -11.74 19.14
CA ARG A 32 -9.82 -13.16 19.17
C ARG A 32 -9.01 -13.52 17.94
N VAL A 33 -7.76 -13.98 18.11
CA VAL A 33 -6.93 -14.48 17.00
C VAL A 33 -7.40 -15.88 16.61
N LEU A 34 -7.62 -16.10 15.32
CA LEU A 34 -8.05 -17.38 14.74
C LEU A 34 -6.88 -18.13 14.08
N SER A 35 -6.02 -17.40 13.36
CA SER A 35 -4.77 -17.91 12.79
C SER A 35 -3.75 -16.80 12.68
N GLU A 36 -2.47 -17.17 12.68
CA GLU A 36 -1.34 -16.27 12.51
C GLU A 36 -0.19 -17.06 11.89
N GLU A 37 0.27 -16.61 10.73
CA GLU A 37 1.32 -17.23 9.93
C GLU A 37 2.59 -16.38 10.01
N VAL A 38 3.75 -17.03 9.89
CA VAL A 38 5.03 -16.31 9.83
C VAL A 38 5.20 -15.71 8.45
N GLU A 39 5.37 -14.39 8.40
CA GLU A 39 5.65 -13.66 7.15
C GLU A 39 6.97 -14.12 6.51
N ILE A 40 6.92 -14.57 5.26
CA ILE A 40 8.09 -14.72 4.41
C ILE A 40 8.56 -13.33 4.00
N LYS A 41 9.80 -13.00 4.35
CA LYS A 41 10.45 -11.71 4.06
C LYS A 41 11.64 -11.83 3.12
N ASP A 42 12.10 -13.04 2.86
CA ASP A 42 13.18 -13.28 1.93
C ASP A 42 12.72 -12.92 0.51
N ILE A 43 13.44 -11.98 -0.11
CA ILE A 43 13.03 -11.38 -1.37
C ILE A 43 13.13 -12.38 -2.53
N ASP A 44 14.11 -13.29 -2.49
CA ASP A 44 14.27 -14.31 -3.51
C ASP A 44 13.19 -15.39 -3.37
N GLU A 45 12.84 -15.78 -2.13
CA GLU A 45 11.72 -16.69 -1.88
C GLU A 45 10.37 -16.10 -2.35
N LEU A 46 10.12 -14.82 -2.06
CA LEU A 46 8.91 -14.13 -2.54
C LEU A 46 8.88 -14.01 -4.06
N PHE A 47 10.05 -13.82 -4.70
CA PHE A 47 10.16 -13.77 -6.15
C PHE A 47 9.85 -15.14 -6.79
N GLU A 48 10.34 -16.24 -6.22
CA GLU A 48 10.02 -17.58 -6.70
C GLU A 48 8.53 -17.91 -6.51
N ARG A 49 7.93 -17.56 -5.36
CA ARG A 49 6.47 -17.67 -5.17
C ARG A 49 5.69 -16.90 -6.23
N ALA A 50 6.13 -15.69 -6.56
CA ALA A 50 5.49 -14.86 -7.59
C ALA A 50 5.60 -15.50 -8.99
N LYS A 51 6.74 -16.12 -9.33
CA LYS A 51 6.91 -16.86 -10.59
C LYS A 51 6.00 -18.09 -10.68
N GLU A 52 5.77 -18.75 -9.56
CA GLU A 52 4.90 -19.91 -9.45
C GLU A 52 3.41 -19.55 -9.27
N ASN A 53 3.08 -18.26 -9.27
CA ASN A 53 1.73 -17.73 -9.04
C ASN A 53 1.10 -18.20 -7.71
N VAL A 54 1.92 -18.31 -6.66
CA VAL A 54 1.45 -18.69 -5.32
C VAL A 54 0.87 -17.46 -4.63
N ASN A 55 -0.44 -17.48 -4.40
CA ASN A 55 -1.21 -16.35 -3.85
C ASN A 55 -2.22 -16.81 -2.81
N ASP A 56 -2.27 -16.08 -1.69
CA ASP A 56 -3.26 -16.29 -0.61
C ASP A 56 -4.49 -15.36 -0.76
N LEU A 57 -4.41 -14.36 -1.66
CA LEU A 57 -5.53 -13.55 -2.14
C LEU A 57 -5.99 -14.03 -3.51
N ASP A 58 -7.28 -13.83 -3.80
CA ASP A 58 -7.83 -14.10 -5.13
C ASP A 58 -7.12 -13.24 -6.20
N ALA A 59 -6.69 -13.87 -7.30
CA ALA A 59 -5.90 -13.21 -8.37
C ALA A 59 -6.57 -11.93 -8.92
N ASN A 60 -7.90 -11.96 -9.07
CA ASN A 60 -8.69 -10.83 -9.58
C ASN A 60 -8.63 -9.56 -8.70
N VAL A 61 -8.20 -9.69 -7.45
CA VAL A 61 -8.06 -8.57 -6.51
C VAL A 61 -6.73 -7.82 -6.71
N ILE A 62 -5.74 -8.46 -7.34
CA ILE A 62 -4.37 -7.95 -7.46
C ILE A 62 -4.06 -7.55 -8.91
N GLU A 63 -4.40 -8.40 -9.89
CA GLU A 63 -3.86 -8.29 -11.25
C GLU A 63 -4.27 -7.01 -12.01
N ASP A 64 -5.50 -6.52 -11.83
CA ASP A 64 -6.04 -5.38 -12.61
C ASP A 64 -5.39 -4.04 -12.30
N LYS A 65 -4.55 -3.96 -11.25
CA LYS A 65 -3.98 -2.67 -10.81
C LYS A 65 -2.47 -2.68 -10.61
N LEU A 66 -1.79 -3.75 -11.02
CA LEU A 66 -0.34 -3.75 -11.14
C LEU A 66 0.09 -3.07 -12.44
N ASP A 67 1.14 -2.26 -12.38
CA ASP A 67 1.70 -1.58 -13.55
C ASP A 67 3.21 -1.40 -13.36
N ALA A 68 3.98 -1.62 -14.41
CA ALA A 68 5.41 -1.36 -14.41
C ALA A 68 5.83 -0.80 -15.77
N SER A 69 6.60 0.28 -15.74
CA SER A 69 7.04 0.94 -16.95
C SER A 69 8.44 1.51 -16.85
N LEU A 70 9.10 1.56 -18.00
CA LEU A 70 10.43 2.11 -18.18
C LEU A 70 10.36 3.26 -19.18
N THR A 71 10.72 4.46 -18.72
CA THR A 71 10.71 5.66 -19.55
C THR A 71 12.14 6.11 -19.83
N LYS A 72 12.53 6.21 -21.09
CA LYS A 72 13.83 6.78 -21.47
C LYS A 72 13.74 8.31 -21.48
N GLU A 73 14.68 8.96 -20.81
CA GLU A 73 14.76 10.42 -20.75
C GLU A 73 15.55 10.98 -21.95
N GLY A 74 15.00 12.02 -22.59
CA GLY A 74 15.64 12.74 -23.71
C GLY A 74 15.50 12.08 -25.10
N GLY A 75 15.64 12.89 -26.16
CA GLY A 75 15.69 12.41 -27.56
C GLY A 75 14.43 11.77 -28.13
N GLY A 76 13.25 12.12 -27.59
CA GLY A 76 11.96 11.46 -27.88
C GLY A 76 11.63 10.46 -26.78
N ALA A 77 11.02 10.95 -25.69
CA ALA A 77 10.63 10.11 -24.56
C ALA A 77 9.72 8.98 -25.04
N SER A 78 10.08 7.75 -24.69
CA SER A 78 9.33 6.54 -25.00
C SER A 78 9.19 5.75 -23.71
N GLU A 79 7.95 5.38 -23.42
CA GLU A 79 7.57 4.49 -22.32
C GLU A 79 7.42 3.07 -22.86
N THR A 80 8.02 2.11 -22.16
CA THR A 80 7.93 0.69 -22.47
C THR A 80 7.36 -0.04 -21.26
N ALA A 81 6.37 -0.89 -21.48
CA ALA A 81 5.85 -1.75 -20.42
C ALA A 81 6.91 -2.75 -19.97
N VAL A 82 7.00 -2.97 -18.67
CA VAL A 82 7.91 -3.92 -18.04
C VAL A 82 7.08 -5.08 -17.53
N ASP A 83 7.53 -6.31 -17.78
CA ASP A 83 6.85 -7.50 -17.26
C ASP A 83 6.87 -7.48 -15.72
N LEU A 84 5.77 -7.93 -15.13
CA LEU A 84 5.59 -7.92 -13.68
C LEU A 84 5.02 -9.24 -13.20
N ILE A 85 5.38 -9.58 -11.97
CA ILE A 85 4.87 -10.76 -11.25
C ILE A 85 4.56 -10.35 -9.81
N SER A 86 3.65 -11.08 -9.15
CA SER A 86 3.26 -10.79 -7.78
C SER A 86 2.94 -12.05 -6.98
N THR A 87 3.01 -11.91 -5.65
CA THR A 87 2.59 -12.91 -4.67
C THR A 87 1.87 -12.22 -3.52
N SER A 88 1.06 -12.98 -2.80
CA SER A 88 0.36 -12.53 -1.61
C SER A 88 0.48 -13.54 -0.48
N GLN A 89 0.45 -13.03 0.75
CA GLN A 89 0.51 -13.81 1.98
C GLN A 89 -0.61 -13.36 2.92
N LEU A 90 -1.40 -14.31 3.42
CA LEU A 90 -2.32 -14.10 4.53
C LEU A 90 -1.55 -14.28 5.84
N LEU A 91 -1.32 -13.18 6.55
CA LEU A 91 -0.49 -13.17 7.74
C LEU A 91 -1.28 -13.47 9.01
N LYS A 92 -2.53 -13.00 9.09
CA LYS A 92 -3.33 -13.13 10.31
C LYS A 92 -4.80 -13.09 10.02
N VAL A 93 -5.56 -13.93 10.72
CA VAL A 93 -7.01 -13.84 10.80
C VAL A 93 -7.41 -13.65 12.25
N SER A 94 -8.21 -12.63 12.51
CA SER A 94 -8.81 -12.40 13.82
C SER A 94 -10.27 -11.96 13.73
N GLU A 95 -10.98 -12.04 14.83
CA GLU A 95 -12.41 -11.72 14.91
C GLU A 95 -12.67 -10.83 16.12
N LYS A 96 -13.41 -9.76 15.91
CA LYS A 96 -13.93 -8.90 16.98
C LYS A 96 -15.22 -9.49 17.54
N ASN A 97 -15.53 -9.17 18.79
CA ASN A 97 -16.79 -9.60 19.44
C ASN A 97 -18.07 -9.17 18.70
N ASP A 98 -18.00 -8.17 17.82
CA ASP A 98 -19.14 -7.71 17.00
C ASP A 98 -19.31 -8.52 15.69
N GLY A 99 -18.53 -9.59 15.52
CA GLY A 99 -18.53 -10.45 14.33
C GLY A 99 -17.69 -9.92 13.16
N THR A 100 -16.98 -8.79 13.32
CA THR A 100 -16.07 -8.29 12.29
C THR A 100 -14.85 -9.20 12.18
N ARG A 101 -14.61 -9.76 11.00
CA ARG A 101 -13.39 -10.51 10.66
C ARG A 101 -12.33 -9.56 10.14
N LEU A 102 -11.10 -9.74 10.62
CA LEU A 102 -9.91 -8.96 10.28
C LEU A 102 -8.90 -9.91 9.62
N GLU A 103 -8.44 -9.58 8.43
CA GLU A 103 -7.48 -10.37 7.68
C GLU A 103 -6.31 -9.49 7.27
N GLU A 104 -5.12 -9.78 7.79
CA GLU A 104 -3.91 -9.02 7.50
C GLU A 104 -3.17 -9.67 6.34
N PHE A 105 -2.92 -8.89 5.29
CA PHE A 105 -2.25 -9.36 4.08
C PHE A 105 -0.95 -8.60 3.83
N ALA A 106 -0.02 -9.28 3.17
CA ALA A 106 1.10 -8.68 2.45
C ALA A 106 0.97 -9.00 0.96
N VAL A 107 1.07 -8.00 0.09
CA VAL A 107 1.08 -8.18 -1.36
C VAL A 107 2.36 -7.60 -1.90
N THR A 108 3.16 -8.43 -2.57
CA THR A 108 4.46 -8.06 -3.14
C THR A 108 4.41 -8.16 -4.65
N ALA A 109 4.89 -7.14 -5.33
CA ALA A 109 5.09 -7.14 -6.79
C ALA A 109 6.56 -6.90 -7.14
N PHE A 110 6.97 -7.46 -8.28
CA PHE A 110 8.32 -7.40 -8.81
C PHE A 110 8.32 -7.01 -10.28
N THR A 111 9.35 -6.30 -10.71
CA THR A 111 9.67 -6.16 -12.15
C THR A 111 10.47 -7.39 -12.60
N ALA A 112 10.00 -8.08 -13.64
CA ALA A 112 10.59 -9.31 -14.15
C ALA A 112 11.59 -9.10 -15.31
N ASP A 113 11.56 -7.97 -16.05
CA ASP A 113 12.50 -7.76 -17.18
C ASP A 113 12.87 -6.29 -17.49
N VAL A 114 13.85 -5.72 -16.79
CA VAL A 114 14.28 -4.32 -17.00
C VAL A 114 15.51 -4.19 -17.90
N GLY A 115 16.34 -5.23 -17.99
CA GLY A 115 17.69 -5.10 -18.54
C GLY A 115 17.85 -5.38 -20.04
N GLN A 116 17.05 -6.27 -20.62
CA GLN A 116 17.04 -6.41 -22.09
C GLN A 116 16.51 -5.14 -22.77
N GLN A 117 15.54 -4.47 -22.14
CA GLN A 117 14.92 -3.25 -22.67
C GLN A 117 15.87 -2.04 -22.72
N MET A 118 16.81 -1.92 -21.77
CA MET A 118 17.81 -0.84 -21.78
C MET A 118 18.92 -1.03 -22.83
N ALA A 119 19.19 -2.27 -23.24
CA ALA A 119 20.29 -2.59 -24.16
C ALA A 119 19.88 -2.54 -25.64
N SER A 120 18.65 -2.92 -25.98
CA SER A 120 18.26 -3.17 -27.38
C SER A 120 17.32 -2.13 -28.00
N GLY A 121 16.60 -1.32 -27.21
CA GLY A 121 15.54 -0.46 -27.75
C GLY A 121 14.50 -1.22 -28.60
N SER A 122 14.41 -2.55 -28.45
CA SER A 122 13.62 -3.44 -29.28
C SER A 122 12.77 -4.35 -28.40
N SER A 123 11.48 -4.39 -28.72
CA SER A 123 10.41 -5.09 -28.00
C SER A 123 10.27 -6.57 -28.40
N SER A 124 11.38 -7.29 -28.56
CA SER A 124 11.30 -8.73 -28.87
C SER A 124 10.94 -9.53 -27.62
N ARG A 125 9.64 -9.73 -27.43
CA ARG A 125 9.00 -10.58 -26.43
C ARG A 125 9.32 -12.05 -26.65
N SER A 126 10.46 -12.52 -26.14
CA SER A 126 10.69 -13.93 -25.82
C SER A 126 12.12 -14.11 -25.31
N ALA A 127 12.33 -13.98 -24.01
CA ALA A 127 13.49 -14.57 -23.35
C ALA A 127 13.05 -14.97 -21.94
N SER A 128 13.52 -16.13 -21.50
CA SER A 128 13.24 -16.74 -20.20
C SER A 128 13.20 -15.71 -19.07
N LEU A 129 12.28 -15.88 -18.12
CA LEU A 129 12.11 -15.11 -16.88
C LEU A 129 13.37 -15.08 -15.96
N TRP A 130 14.50 -15.59 -16.46
CA TRP A 130 15.81 -15.63 -15.83
C TRP A 130 16.92 -15.72 -16.89
N ASP A 131 17.00 -14.76 -17.81
CA ASP A 131 18.26 -14.50 -18.53
C ASP A 131 18.98 -13.35 -17.81
N GLU A 132 20.27 -13.53 -17.53
CA GLU A 132 21.18 -12.80 -16.62
C GLU A 132 21.40 -11.31 -16.94
N SER A 133 20.52 -10.70 -17.71
CA SER A 133 20.71 -9.39 -18.32
C SER A 133 20.01 -8.24 -17.59
N TYR A 134 19.35 -8.46 -16.45
CA TYR A 134 18.61 -7.41 -15.72
C TYR A 134 19.54 -6.39 -15.05
N SER A 135 19.33 -5.09 -15.28
CA SER A 135 20.14 -4.08 -14.61
C SER A 135 19.65 -3.75 -13.21
N VAL A 136 18.34 -3.61 -13.03
CA VAL A 136 17.69 -3.27 -11.75
C VAL A 136 16.39 -4.06 -11.61
N ARG A 137 16.19 -4.73 -10.48
CA ARG A 137 14.93 -5.35 -10.07
C ARG A 137 14.28 -4.47 -9.01
N ALA A 138 13.13 -3.89 -9.33
CA ALA A 138 12.30 -3.20 -8.35
C ALA A 138 11.32 -4.18 -7.70
N TYR A 139 11.10 -4.01 -6.40
CA TYR A 139 10.07 -4.74 -5.68
C TYR A 139 9.38 -3.83 -4.67
N ALA A 140 8.09 -4.06 -4.45
CA ALA A 140 7.32 -3.33 -3.47
C ALA A 140 6.24 -4.21 -2.85
N THR A 141 6.15 -4.13 -1.52
CA THR A 141 5.15 -4.80 -0.71
C THR A 141 4.29 -3.76 -0.02
N TYR A 142 2.97 -3.84 -0.17
CA TYR A 142 2.04 -3.12 0.71
C TYR A 142 1.33 -4.11 1.64
N TYR A 143 1.07 -3.64 2.85
CA TYR A 143 0.41 -4.38 3.90
C TYR A 143 -0.92 -3.71 4.16
N PHE A 144 -1.97 -4.51 4.29
CA PHE A 144 -3.27 -3.99 4.62
C PHE A 144 -4.07 -4.97 5.47
N THR A 145 -4.98 -4.42 6.26
CA THR A 145 -5.99 -5.16 6.97
C THR A 145 -7.29 -5.08 6.18
N ARG A 146 -7.80 -6.22 5.76
CA ARG A 146 -9.15 -6.37 5.21
C ARG A 146 -10.11 -6.64 6.35
N HIS A 147 -11.13 -5.80 6.46
CA HIS A 147 -12.18 -5.96 7.44
C HIS A 147 -13.46 -6.40 6.75
N VAL A 148 -14.03 -7.50 7.21
CA VAL A 148 -15.25 -8.09 6.65
C VAL A 148 -16.33 -8.09 7.72
N LYS A 149 -17.44 -7.39 7.47
CA LYS A 149 -18.60 -7.32 8.35
C LYS A 149 -19.89 -7.37 7.54
N GLY A 150 -20.53 -8.55 7.49
CA GLY A 150 -21.65 -8.79 6.57
C GLY A 150 -21.19 -8.56 5.13
N ASP A 151 -21.94 -7.75 4.38
CA ASP A 151 -21.63 -7.43 2.97
C ASP A 151 -20.61 -6.29 2.81
N TYR A 152 -20.15 -5.68 3.91
CA TYR A 152 -19.19 -4.59 3.87
C TYR A 152 -17.76 -5.10 4.00
N THR A 153 -16.94 -4.80 2.99
CA THR A 153 -15.49 -4.99 3.03
C THR A 153 -14.79 -3.64 2.95
N TYR A 154 -13.86 -3.40 3.86
CA TYR A 154 -13.02 -2.20 3.86
C TYR A 154 -11.55 -2.55 4.11
N HIS A 155 -10.67 -1.70 3.62
CA HIS A 155 -9.24 -1.92 3.57
C HIS A 155 -8.51 -0.79 4.30
N ASP A 156 -7.59 -1.16 5.16
CA ASP A 156 -6.72 -0.25 5.90
C ASP A 156 -5.26 -0.56 5.58
N ILE A 157 -4.56 0.33 4.88
CA ILE A 157 -3.13 0.15 4.62
C ILE A 157 -2.35 0.40 5.91
N THR A 158 -1.47 -0.52 6.27
CA THR A 158 -0.73 -0.47 7.54
C THR A 158 0.74 -0.16 7.34
N ARG A 159 1.32 -0.62 6.22
CA ARG A 159 2.76 -0.48 5.94
C ARG A 159 3.03 -0.56 4.44
N ALA A 160 4.12 0.03 4.01
CA ALA A 160 4.72 -0.17 2.70
C ALA A 160 6.22 -0.44 2.85
N THR A 161 6.74 -1.45 2.17
CA THR A 161 8.17 -1.79 2.14
C THR A 161 8.59 -2.10 0.71
N GLY A 162 9.89 -2.09 0.42
CA GLY A 162 10.36 -2.45 -0.90
C GLY A 162 11.79 -2.01 -1.15
N GLY A 163 12.19 -2.04 -2.41
CA GLY A 163 13.51 -1.60 -2.80
C GLY A 163 13.82 -1.78 -4.27
N TRP A 164 15.09 -1.52 -4.58
CA TRP A 164 15.68 -1.64 -5.90
C TRP A 164 17.02 -2.36 -5.79
N GLU A 165 17.06 -3.57 -6.29
CA GLU A 165 18.25 -4.39 -6.35
C GLU A 165 18.95 -4.17 -7.67
N ARG A 166 20.26 -3.93 -7.62
CA ARG A 166 21.05 -3.70 -8.81
C ARG A 166 21.92 -4.92 -9.07
N ALA A 167 21.69 -5.58 -10.19
CA ALA A 167 22.51 -6.69 -10.66
C ALA A 167 23.64 -6.20 -11.62
N ASP A 168 23.40 -5.15 -12.42
CA ASP A 168 24.43 -4.58 -13.30
C ASP A 168 25.17 -3.41 -12.64
N THR A 169 26.44 -3.60 -12.30
CA THR A 169 27.28 -2.57 -11.67
C THR A 169 27.54 -1.34 -12.55
N SER A 170 27.34 -1.45 -13.87
CA SER A 170 27.49 -0.33 -14.81
C SER A 170 26.32 0.66 -14.77
N VAL A 171 25.23 0.29 -14.07
CA VAL A 171 24.06 1.14 -13.86
C VAL A 171 24.15 1.81 -12.49
N THR A 172 23.79 3.08 -12.42
CA THR A 172 23.62 3.79 -11.14
C THR A 172 22.17 4.15 -10.92
N ILE A 173 21.71 4.07 -9.68
CA ILE A 173 20.33 4.41 -9.31
C ILE A 173 20.29 5.63 -8.40
N SER A 174 19.34 6.53 -8.67
CA SER A 174 19.18 7.80 -7.95
C SER A 174 17.72 8.27 -7.98
N GLN A 175 17.44 9.42 -7.36
CA GLN A 175 16.12 10.09 -7.38
C GLN A 175 14.95 9.14 -7.05
N LYS A 176 15.13 8.34 -6.00
CA LYS A 176 14.15 7.37 -5.54
C LYS A 176 12.95 8.09 -4.95
N LYS A 177 11.76 7.65 -5.34
CA LYS A 177 10.48 8.18 -4.84
C LYS A 177 9.55 7.02 -4.54
N VAL A 178 8.84 7.11 -3.43
CA VAL A 178 7.80 6.17 -3.02
C VAL A 178 6.54 6.96 -2.73
N ILE A 179 5.41 6.54 -3.27
CA ILE A 179 4.09 7.02 -2.85
C ILE A 179 3.33 5.80 -2.34
N TYR A 180 2.77 5.89 -1.15
CA TYR A 180 1.88 4.87 -0.62
C TYR A 180 0.65 5.51 -0.02
N GLY A 181 -0.46 4.77 -0.01
CA GLY A 181 -1.73 5.36 0.36
C GLY A 181 -2.93 4.47 0.14
N ALA A 182 -4.07 5.05 0.48
CA ALA A 182 -5.38 4.48 0.27
C ALA A 182 -6.32 5.58 -0.26
N SER A 183 -7.13 5.22 -1.26
CA SER A 183 -8.18 6.09 -1.77
C SER A 183 -9.46 5.31 -2.05
N GLY A 184 -10.59 5.88 -1.65
CA GLY A 184 -11.88 5.21 -1.74
C GLY A 184 -12.97 5.92 -0.95
N GLN A 185 -14.11 5.27 -0.83
CA GLN A 185 -15.24 5.79 -0.07
C GLN A 185 -15.01 5.59 1.43
N ARG A 186 -15.37 6.58 2.25
CA ARG A 186 -15.30 6.51 3.71
C ARG A 186 -16.34 5.55 4.25
N LEU A 187 -16.04 4.97 5.41
CA LEU A 187 -16.97 4.09 6.12
C LEU A 187 -18.10 4.87 6.83
N LYS A 188 -17.77 6.05 7.37
CA LYS A 188 -18.66 6.83 8.26
C LYS A 188 -19.71 7.66 7.51
N ASP A 189 -19.39 8.04 6.29
CA ASP A 189 -20.23 8.85 5.40
C ASP A 189 -19.93 8.43 3.95
N SER A 190 -20.86 8.63 3.02
CA SER A 190 -20.62 8.31 1.60
C SER A 190 -19.59 9.24 0.92
N GLY A 191 -18.78 9.95 1.69
CA GLY A 191 -17.74 10.84 1.20
C GLY A 191 -16.53 10.07 0.67
N TYR A 192 -15.77 10.74 -0.19
CA TYR A 192 -14.51 10.22 -0.72
C TYR A 192 -13.33 10.63 0.16
N VAL A 193 -12.36 9.74 0.33
CA VAL A 193 -11.10 10.05 0.98
C VAL A 193 -9.93 9.63 0.11
N GLN A 194 -8.90 10.47 0.09
CA GLN A 194 -7.62 10.18 -0.54
C GLN A 194 -6.53 10.51 0.46
N GLN A 195 -5.73 9.50 0.80
CA GLN A 195 -4.72 9.58 1.85
C GLN A 195 -3.44 9.00 1.27
N SER A 196 -2.38 9.80 1.22
CA SER A 196 -1.10 9.32 0.70
C SER A 196 0.05 10.08 1.33
N GLN A 197 1.22 9.44 1.32
CA GLN A 197 2.49 10.08 1.63
C GLN A 197 3.46 9.87 0.48
N THR A 198 4.26 10.90 0.21
CA THR A 198 5.38 10.83 -0.74
C THR A 198 6.68 10.84 0.03
N MET A 199 7.52 9.85 -0.20
CA MET A 199 8.80 9.64 0.47
C MET A 199 9.93 9.61 -0.55
N TYR A 200 11.13 10.01 -0.13
CA TYR A 200 12.33 10.05 -0.96
C TYR A 200 13.46 9.31 -0.23
N PRO A 201 13.51 7.97 -0.29
CA PRO A 201 14.52 7.18 0.42
C PRO A 201 15.93 7.50 -0.08
N SER A 202 16.88 7.63 0.84
CA SER A 202 18.31 7.76 0.53
C SER A 202 18.92 6.40 0.16
N GLY A 203 18.51 5.33 0.84
CA GLY A 203 18.93 3.95 0.60
C GLY A 203 18.23 3.28 -0.59
N ASN A 204 18.59 2.03 -0.87
CA ASN A 204 17.98 1.24 -1.94
C ASN A 204 16.79 0.40 -1.46
N THR A 205 16.51 0.43 -0.17
CA THR A 205 15.36 -0.19 0.46
C THR A 205 14.57 0.85 1.23
N PHE A 206 13.29 0.58 1.46
CA PHE A 206 12.41 1.43 2.24
C PHE A 206 11.44 0.60 3.08
N ALA A 207 11.03 1.18 4.20
CA ALA A 207 9.98 0.66 5.07
C ALA A 207 9.28 1.83 5.76
N TYR A 208 7.99 2.01 5.51
CA TYR A 208 7.19 3.11 6.02
C TYR A 208 5.88 2.58 6.58
N ASN A 209 5.55 2.98 7.80
CA ASN A 209 4.25 2.67 8.39
C ASN A 209 3.21 3.69 7.90
N ALA A 210 1.97 3.24 7.75
CA ALA A 210 0.85 4.15 7.56
C ALA A 210 0.62 4.98 8.84
N PRO A 211 0.34 6.28 8.71
CA PRO A 211 -0.11 7.09 9.85
C PRO A 211 -1.36 6.50 10.48
N SER A 212 -1.41 6.42 11.81
CA SER A 212 -2.59 5.95 12.55
C SER A 212 -3.83 6.86 12.39
N SER A 213 -3.65 8.04 11.78
CA SER A 213 -4.74 8.95 11.43
C SER A 213 -5.44 8.59 10.12
N TRP A 214 -4.93 7.61 9.37
CA TRP A 214 -5.56 7.19 8.13
C TRP A 214 -6.85 6.43 8.40
N GLU A 215 -7.89 6.77 7.64
CA GLU A 215 -9.18 6.10 7.70
C GLU A 215 -9.21 4.89 6.76
N PRO A 216 -9.80 3.74 7.16
CA PRO A 216 -10.06 2.64 6.25
C PRO A 216 -11.01 3.04 5.12
N VAL A 217 -10.87 2.41 3.94
CA VAL A 217 -11.64 2.75 2.74
C VAL A 217 -12.43 1.56 2.19
N ILE A 218 -13.63 1.83 1.69
CA ILE A 218 -14.42 0.88 0.89
C ILE A 218 -13.92 0.97 -0.56
N THR A 219 -13.54 -0.16 -1.15
CA THR A 219 -12.71 -0.21 -2.35
C THR A 219 -13.42 0.28 -3.61
N LEU A 220 -12.92 1.37 -4.19
CA LEU A 220 -13.14 1.73 -5.60
C LEU A 220 -11.88 2.29 -6.29
N HIS A 221 -10.85 2.80 -5.58
CA HIS A 221 -9.82 3.65 -6.22
C HIS A 221 -8.34 3.44 -5.85
N GLY A 222 -7.98 2.53 -4.95
CA GLY A 222 -6.59 2.04 -4.84
C GLY A 222 -6.03 2.02 -3.41
N VAL A 223 -5.58 0.85 -2.96
CA VAL A 223 -4.78 0.69 -1.74
C VAL A 223 -3.44 0.08 -2.13
N GLY A 224 -2.33 0.77 -1.87
CA GLY A 224 -1.03 0.22 -2.23
C GLY A 224 0.14 1.20 -2.19
N VAL A 225 1.14 0.87 -3.00
CA VAL A 225 2.43 1.55 -3.10
C VAL A 225 2.85 1.68 -4.56
N SER A 226 3.42 2.82 -4.91
CA SER A 226 4.06 3.09 -6.18
C SER A 226 5.48 3.57 -5.92
N THR A 227 6.41 3.13 -6.75
CA THR A 227 7.83 3.44 -6.61
C THR A 227 8.39 3.93 -7.94
N TRP A 228 9.35 4.86 -7.86
CA TRP A 228 10.10 5.37 -9.00
C TRP A 228 11.57 5.40 -8.66
N VAL A 229 12.41 5.06 -9.63
CA VAL A 229 13.87 5.23 -9.53
C VAL A 229 14.44 5.68 -10.86
N THR A 230 15.37 6.63 -10.81
CA THR A 230 16.14 7.04 -11.98
C THR A 230 17.36 6.12 -12.12
N MET A 231 17.53 5.53 -13.29
CA MET A 231 18.64 4.67 -13.66
C MET A 231 19.53 5.39 -14.69
N ASN A 232 20.85 5.33 -14.51
CA ASN A 232 21.79 5.92 -15.45
C ASN A 232 22.81 4.87 -15.91
N ARG A 233 23.01 4.79 -17.23
CA ARG A 233 24.04 3.96 -17.87
C ARG A 233 24.76 4.78 -18.94
N GLY A 234 26.04 5.08 -18.72
CA GLY A 234 26.79 5.97 -19.59
C GLY A 234 26.13 7.36 -19.69
N ARG A 235 25.65 7.74 -20.88
CA ARG A 235 24.95 9.02 -21.14
C ARG A 235 23.43 8.89 -21.21
N SER A 236 22.88 7.70 -21.01
CA SER A 236 21.45 7.45 -21.08
C SER A 236 20.86 7.39 -19.68
N THR A 237 19.65 7.92 -19.55
CA THR A 237 18.89 7.98 -18.30
C THR A 237 17.52 7.39 -18.54
N TRP A 238 17.04 6.61 -17.59
CA TRP A 238 15.70 6.04 -17.58
C TRP A 238 15.03 6.22 -16.23
N THR A 239 13.72 6.25 -16.22
CA THR A 239 12.90 6.19 -15.01
C THR A 239 12.16 4.85 -14.99
N LEU A 240 12.41 4.02 -13.98
CA LEU A 240 11.66 2.79 -13.73
C LEU A 240 10.55 3.09 -12.73
N LYS A 241 9.31 2.76 -13.10
CA LYS A 241 8.11 2.85 -12.27
C LYS A 241 7.59 1.45 -11.96
N LEU A 242 7.19 1.22 -10.71
CA LEU A 242 6.45 0.03 -10.29
C LEU A 242 5.25 0.47 -9.44
N VAL A 243 4.05 0.00 -9.79
CA VAL A 243 2.80 0.20 -9.07
C VAL A 243 2.31 -1.14 -8.56
N CYS A 244 2.11 -1.23 -7.25
CA CYS A 244 1.61 -2.39 -6.54
C CYS A 244 0.42 -1.95 -5.68
N GLN A 245 -0.81 -2.18 -6.17
CA GLN A 245 -2.03 -1.74 -5.50
C GLN A 245 -3.18 -2.71 -5.79
N ASN A 246 -4.21 -2.68 -4.93
CA ASN A 246 -5.50 -3.36 -5.07
C ASN A 246 -6.63 -2.36 -5.25
#